data_AF-A0A6B1FHH8-F1
#
_entry.id   AF-A0A6B1FHH8-F1
#
_cell.length_a   1.000
_cell.length_b   1.000
_cell.length_c   1.000
_cell.angle_alpha   90.00
_cell.angle_beta   90.00
_cell.angle_gamma   90.00
#
_symmetry.space_group_name_H-M   'P 1'
#
loop_
_entity.id
_entity.type
_entity.pdbx_description
1 polymer ?
#
loop_
_entity_poly.entity_id
_entity_poly.type
_entity_poly.pdbx_seq_one_letter_code
_entity_poly.pdbx_strand_id
1 'polypeptide(L)'
;MTLLRFGRFDEILELDNPPDGGIQRGFWDFARGYAFLRHDDPNRAKFYLEKVKLAAETTSGSFRGHSAADLLGVVAGILEGEIHRHHDENEEAVEVLEAVIEIEDGLRYDEPEPLNFSARHWLGDLLLEMERYEEAEAVFEAALEDHPMNGWSLFGLEAALRAQDRSAEADRVNKMFQEAWARSDTWIAAAIF
;
A
#
# COMPACT_ATOMS: atom_id res chain seq x y z
N MET A 1 -3.55 -2.49 10.95
CA MET A 1 -3.24 -2.87 9.56
C MET A 1 -4.40 -3.56 8.86
N THR A 2 -5.08 -4.56 9.45
CA THR A 2 -6.23 -5.23 8.81
C THR A 2 -7.35 -4.28 8.40
N LEU A 3 -7.84 -3.42 9.31
CA LEU A 3 -8.90 -2.45 8.98
C LEU A 3 -8.52 -1.54 7.81
N LEU A 4 -7.27 -1.08 7.75
CA LEU A 4 -6.73 -0.27 6.65
C LEU A 4 -6.81 -1.03 5.33
N ARG A 5 -6.40 -2.31 5.34
CA ARG A 5 -6.44 -3.15 4.13
C ARG A 5 -7.84 -3.39 3.59
N PHE A 6 -8.87 -3.19 4.41
CA PHE A 6 -10.28 -3.33 4.04
C PHE A 6 -11.02 -1.98 3.95
N GLY A 7 -10.31 -0.85 3.88
CA GLY A 7 -10.93 0.47 3.69
C GLY A 7 -11.77 0.94 4.88
N ARG A 8 -11.58 0.35 6.06
CA ARG A 8 -12.41 0.59 7.25
C ARG A 8 -11.88 1.77 8.06
N PHE A 9 -11.75 2.91 7.39
CA PHE A 9 -11.08 4.11 7.92
C PHE A 9 -11.84 4.72 9.10
N ASP A 10 -13.17 4.76 9.05
CA ASP A 10 -14.00 5.22 10.17
C ASP A 10 -13.68 4.47 11.47
N GLU A 11 -13.66 3.13 11.40
CA GLU A 11 -13.35 2.31 12.57
C GLU A 11 -11.95 2.56 13.10
N ILE A 12 -10.96 2.73 12.20
CA ILE A 12 -9.60 3.07 12.62
C ILE A 12 -9.59 4.37 13.43
N LEU A 13 -10.43 5.35 13.06
CA LEU A 13 -10.55 6.63 13.77
C LEU A 13 -11.29 6.52 15.10
N GLU A 14 -12.17 5.53 15.25
CA GLU A 14 -12.89 5.23 16.49
C GLU A 14 -12.05 4.45 17.53
N LEU A 15 -11.00 3.75 17.09
CA LEU A 15 -10.16 3.00 18.02
C LEU A 15 -9.47 3.92 19.05
N ASP A 16 -9.52 3.53 20.33
CA ASP A 16 -9.05 4.32 21.48
C ASP A 16 -7.96 3.63 22.31
N ASN A 17 -7.54 2.43 21.89
CA ASN A 17 -6.59 1.57 22.58
C ASN A 17 -5.26 1.43 21.80
N PRO A 18 -4.46 2.50 21.68
CA PRO A 18 -3.22 2.41 20.92
C PRO A 18 -2.23 1.43 21.58
N PRO A 19 -1.46 0.66 20.78
CA PRO A 19 -0.43 -0.23 21.30
C PRO A 19 0.67 0.49 22.09
N ASP A 20 1.30 -0.24 23.00
CA ASP A 20 2.41 0.25 23.80
C ASP A 20 3.72 0.31 22.98
N GLY A 21 4.02 1.48 22.42
CA GLY A 21 5.31 1.78 21.79
C GLY A 21 5.75 0.85 20.65
N GLY A 22 7.00 1.05 20.23
CA GLY A 22 7.66 0.22 19.21
C GLY A 22 6.98 0.17 17.84
N ILE A 23 7.25 -0.90 17.09
CA ILE A 23 6.75 -1.11 15.72
C ILE A 23 5.22 -1.12 15.68
N GLN A 24 4.56 -1.75 16.66
CA GLN A 24 3.10 -1.83 16.70
C GLN A 24 2.46 -0.45 16.88
N ARG A 25 3.08 0.42 17.68
CA ARG A 25 2.64 1.81 17.78
C ARG A 25 2.87 2.59 16.49
N GLY A 26 3.99 2.35 15.80
CA GLY A 26 4.24 2.95 14.49
C GLY A 26 3.19 2.55 13.44
N PHE A 27 2.85 1.26 13.35
CA PHE A 27 1.78 0.76 12.49
C PHE A 27 0.40 1.33 12.85
N TRP A 28 0.14 1.53 14.14
CA TRP A 28 -1.06 2.22 14.59
C TRP A 28 -1.11 3.67 14.09
N ASP A 29 -0.03 4.42 14.33
CA ASP A 29 0.06 5.82 13.94
C ASP A 29 -0.02 5.97 12.40
N PHE A 30 0.60 5.07 11.63
CA PHE A 30 0.41 4.99 10.17
C PHE A 30 -1.06 4.81 9.79
N ALA A 31 -1.75 3.81 10.36
CA ALA A 31 -3.15 3.55 10.03
C ALA A 31 -4.05 4.75 10.37
N ARG A 32 -3.78 5.45 11.47
CA ARG A 32 -4.48 6.69 11.83
C ARG A 32 -4.23 7.81 10.82
N GLY A 33 -2.98 8.02 10.42
CA GLY A 33 -2.62 9.03 9.43
C GLY A 33 -3.31 8.79 8.10
N TYR A 34 -3.26 7.55 7.63
CA TYR A 34 -3.92 7.11 6.39
C TYR A 34 -5.44 7.31 6.45
N ALA A 35 -6.07 6.92 7.56
CA ALA A 35 -7.51 7.10 7.75
C ALA A 35 -7.91 8.58 7.78
N PHE A 36 -7.10 9.46 8.36
CA PHE A 36 -7.34 10.91 8.30
C PHE A 36 -7.19 11.47 6.89
N LEU A 37 -6.20 11.01 6.13
CA LEU A 37 -6.04 11.42 4.73
C LEU A 37 -7.26 11.04 3.89
N ARG A 38 -7.79 9.83 4.08
CA ARG A 38 -9.04 9.36 3.44
C ARG A 38 -10.29 10.14 3.85
N HIS A 39 -10.19 10.93 4.93
CA HIS A 39 -11.22 11.86 5.39
C HIS A 39 -10.92 13.32 5.03
N ASP A 40 -10.06 13.55 4.05
CA ASP A 40 -9.70 14.89 3.58
C ASP A 40 -9.06 15.77 4.67
N ASP A 41 -8.32 15.14 5.61
CA ASP A 41 -7.54 15.83 6.64
C ASP A 41 -6.02 15.57 6.48
N PRO A 42 -5.38 16.20 5.47
CA PRO A 42 -3.96 16.03 5.21
C PRO A 42 -3.09 16.61 6.33
N ASN A 43 -3.62 17.55 7.13
CA ASN A 43 -2.88 18.11 8.27
C ASN A 43 -2.69 17.06 9.38
N ARG A 44 -3.76 16.31 9.71
CA ARG A 44 -3.62 15.18 10.63
C ARG A 44 -2.81 14.06 10.03
N ALA A 45 -2.95 13.77 8.73
CA ALA A 45 -2.12 12.79 8.05
C ALA A 45 -0.62 13.11 8.20
N LYS A 46 -0.21 14.36 7.93
CA LYS A 46 1.16 14.86 8.14
C LYS A 46 1.61 14.75 9.60
N PHE A 47 0.75 15.08 10.56
CA PHE A 47 1.07 14.90 11.98
C PHE A 47 1.40 13.44 12.33
N TYR A 48 0.64 12.47 11.81
CA TYR A 48 0.94 11.06 12.02
C TYR A 48 2.16 10.60 11.23
N LEU A 49 2.37 11.09 10.00
CA LEU A 49 3.57 10.81 9.22
C LEU A 49 4.84 11.14 10.02
N GLU A 50 4.92 12.34 10.61
CA GLU A 50 6.06 12.74 11.43
C GLU A 50 6.28 11.81 12.64
N LYS A 51 5.21 11.30 13.24
CA LYS A 51 5.32 10.31 14.32
C LYS A 51 5.88 8.98 13.84
N VAL A 52 5.46 8.52 12.66
CA VAL A 52 5.95 7.26 12.07
C VAL A 52 7.40 7.40 11.66
N LYS A 53 7.79 8.52 11.02
CA LYS A 53 9.19 8.82 10.68
C LYS A 53 10.08 8.85 11.91
N LEU A 54 9.66 9.58 12.96
CA LEU A 54 10.39 9.59 14.23
C LEU A 54 10.50 8.19 14.85
N ALA A 55 9.43 7.39 14.77
CA ALA A 55 9.46 6.02 15.27
C ALA A 55 10.39 5.12 14.46
N ALA A 56 10.49 5.29 13.13
CA ALA A 56 11.44 4.58 12.28
C ALA A 56 12.89 4.88 12.68
N GLU A 57 13.19 6.13 13.03
CA GLU A 57 14.54 6.55 13.45
C GLU A 57 14.91 6.11 14.87
N THR A 58 13.94 6.15 15.79
CA THR A 58 14.23 6.04 17.24
C THR A 58 13.88 4.68 17.84
N THR A 59 13.02 3.90 17.20
CA THR A 59 12.65 2.58 17.70
C THR A 59 13.78 1.60 17.46
N SER A 60 14.36 1.09 18.54
CA SER A 60 15.21 -0.09 18.47
C SER A 60 14.37 -1.36 18.52
N GLY A 61 14.81 -2.38 17.79
CA GLY A 61 14.16 -3.69 17.77
C GLY A 61 13.85 -4.18 16.37
N SER A 62 13.30 -5.37 16.31
CA SER A 62 12.89 -6.01 15.08
C SER A 62 11.58 -6.75 15.27
N PHE A 63 10.84 -6.90 14.17
CA PHE A 63 9.69 -7.78 14.09
C PHE A 63 9.99 -8.77 12.97
N ARG A 64 9.90 -10.07 13.28
CA ARG A 64 10.17 -11.15 12.32
C ARG A 64 11.57 -11.10 11.66
N GLY A 65 12.52 -10.45 12.31
CA GLY A 65 13.88 -10.28 11.79
C GLY A 65 14.08 -9.03 10.91
N HIS A 66 13.03 -8.22 10.72
CA HIS A 66 13.09 -6.95 10.01
C HIS A 66 13.20 -5.81 11.02
N SER A 67 14.05 -4.82 10.75
CA SER A 67 14.26 -3.72 11.69
C SER A 67 13.02 -2.83 11.79
N ALA A 68 12.85 -2.14 12.91
CA ALA A 68 11.82 -1.12 13.03
C ALA A 68 12.01 0.00 12.00
N ALA A 69 13.27 0.35 11.67
CA ALA A 69 13.58 1.36 10.67
C ALA A 69 13.05 0.97 9.28
N ASP A 70 13.26 -0.28 8.85
CA ASP A 70 12.79 -0.72 7.54
C ASP A 70 11.26 -0.78 7.50
N LEU A 71 10.63 -1.45 8.47
CA LEU A 71 9.17 -1.64 8.47
C LEU A 71 8.40 -0.32 8.62
N LEU A 72 8.87 0.56 9.51
CA LEU A 72 8.23 1.86 9.70
C LEU A 72 8.59 2.83 8.58
N GLY A 73 9.77 2.70 7.98
CA GLY A 73 10.18 3.43 6.78
C GLY A 73 9.26 3.15 5.59
N VAL A 74 8.96 1.86 5.33
CA VAL A 74 8.03 1.47 4.25
C VAL A 74 6.65 2.11 4.44
N VAL A 75 6.05 1.96 5.63
CA VAL A 75 4.70 2.53 5.84
C VAL A 75 4.70 4.06 5.95
N ALA A 76 5.79 4.68 6.42
CA ALA A 76 5.94 6.13 6.38
C ALA A 76 5.96 6.64 4.94
N GLY A 77 6.75 6.01 4.06
CA GLY A 77 6.83 6.40 2.67
C GLY A 77 5.52 6.18 1.89
N ILE A 78 4.78 5.10 2.18
CA ILE A 78 3.42 4.94 1.62
C ILE A 78 2.51 6.10 2.01
N LEU A 79 2.51 6.50 3.29
CA LEU A 79 1.69 7.63 3.75
C LEU A 79 2.15 8.96 3.15
N GLU A 80 3.46 9.15 3.00
CA GLU A 80 4.04 10.34 2.36
C GLU A 80 3.66 10.43 0.87
N GLY A 81 3.80 9.35 0.12
CA GLY A 81 3.38 9.28 -1.28
C GLY A 81 1.89 9.58 -1.46
N GLU A 82 1.04 9.05 -0.58
CA GLU A 82 -0.40 9.34 -0.64
C GLU A 82 -0.74 10.78 -0.23
N ILE A 83 0.03 11.40 0.66
CA ILE A 83 -0.10 12.83 0.97
C ILE A 83 0.27 13.69 -0.24
N HIS A 84 1.34 13.34 -0.97
CA HIS A 84 1.71 14.00 -2.21
C HIS A 84 0.61 13.84 -3.28
N ARG A 85 0.13 12.60 -3.48
CA ARG A 85 -1.00 12.30 -4.39
C ARG A 85 -2.24 13.13 -4.06
N HIS A 86 -2.61 13.25 -2.78
CA HIS A 86 -3.75 14.07 -2.34
C HIS A 86 -3.59 15.56 -2.66
N HIS A 87 -2.36 16.04 -2.81
CA HIS A 87 -2.04 17.41 -3.19
C HIS A 87 -1.81 17.61 -4.70
N ASP A 88 -2.13 16.61 -5.53
CA ASP A 88 -1.84 16.58 -6.97
C ASP A 88 -0.32 16.63 -7.31
N GLU A 89 0.54 16.34 -6.33
CA GLU A 89 2.00 16.25 -6.46
C GLU A 89 2.39 14.82 -6.91
N ASN A 90 1.85 14.41 -8.06
CA ASN A 90 1.84 13.00 -8.47
C ASN A 90 3.23 12.46 -8.85
N GLU A 91 4.11 13.29 -9.43
CA GLU A 91 5.47 12.83 -9.75
C GLU A 91 6.30 12.64 -8.47
N GLU A 92 6.16 13.53 -7.49
CA GLU A 92 6.76 13.37 -6.17
C GLU A 92 6.23 12.12 -5.45
N ALA A 93 4.93 11.84 -5.59
CA ALA A 93 4.34 10.61 -5.06
C ALA A 93 4.93 9.34 -5.72
N VAL A 94 5.14 9.35 -7.05
CA VAL A 94 5.81 8.26 -7.77
C VAL A 94 7.23 8.06 -7.25
N GLU A 95 8.04 9.12 -7.18
CA GLU A 95 9.43 9.03 -6.70
C GLU A 95 9.52 8.46 -5.28
N VAL A 96 8.63 8.87 -4.39
CA VAL A 96 8.56 8.35 -3.02
C VAL A 96 8.19 6.87 -3.00
N LEU A 97 7.16 6.47 -3.77
CA LEU A 97 6.70 5.09 -3.78
C LEU A 97 7.70 4.12 -4.44
N GLU A 98 8.41 4.55 -5.48
CA GLU A 98 9.53 3.80 -6.06
C GLU A 98 10.64 3.58 -5.03
N ALA A 99 11.05 4.63 -4.31
CA ALA A 99 12.05 4.51 -3.25
C ALA A 99 11.61 3.57 -2.11
N VAL A 100 10.31 3.52 -1.80
CA VAL A 100 9.75 2.58 -0.82
C VAL A 100 9.82 1.14 -1.32
N ILE A 101 9.56 0.90 -2.60
CA ILE A 101 9.66 -0.44 -3.19
C ILE A 101 11.09 -0.97 -3.08
N GLU A 102 12.11 -0.14 -3.30
CA GLU A 102 13.51 -0.56 -3.12
C GLU A 102 13.82 -0.98 -1.67
N ILE A 103 13.21 -0.31 -0.68
CA ILE A 103 13.33 -0.72 0.74
C ILE A 103 12.60 -2.05 0.97
N GLU A 104 11.40 -2.19 0.43
CA GLU A 104 10.56 -3.39 0.54
C GLU A 104 11.26 -4.61 -0.08
N ASP A 105 11.84 -4.46 -1.26
CA ASP A 105 12.59 -5.52 -1.97
C ASP A 105 13.89 -5.90 -1.26
N GLY A 106 14.47 -4.96 -0.49
CA GLY A 106 15.63 -5.19 0.36
C GLY A 106 15.30 -5.98 1.63
N LEU A 107 14.02 -6.20 1.96
CA LEU A 107 13.63 -6.98 3.11
C LEU A 107 14.01 -8.45 2.92
N ARG A 108 14.52 -9.08 3.98
CA ARG A 108 14.81 -10.51 3.98
C ARG A 108 13.51 -11.31 3.80
N TYR A 109 13.49 -12.28 2.90
CA TYR A 109 12.36 -13.22 2.79
C TYR A 109 11.92 -13.81 4.16
N ASP A 110 10.64 -13.68 4.49
CA ASP A 110 10.00 -14.24 5.69
C ASP A 110 8.54 -14.63 5.40
N GLU A 111 8.08 -15.73 6.01
CA GLU A 111 6.71 -16.22 5.83
C GLU A 111 6.04 -16.52 7.19
N PRO A 112 4.91 -15.88 7.52
CA PRO A 112 4.25 -14.82 6.75
C PRO A 112 5.04 -13.51 6.81
N GLU A 113 4.92 -12.72 5.74
CA GLU A 113 5.53 -11.40 5.62
C GLU A 113 5.18 -10.45 6.78
N PRO A 114 6.07 -9.48 7.09
CA PRO A 114 5.83 -8.53 8.18
C PRO A 114 4.71 -7.51 7.85
N LEU A 115 4.49 -7.23 6.57
CA LEU A 115 3.43 -6.36 6.06
C LEU A 115 2.46 -7.21 5.23
N ASN A 116 1.17 -6.86 5.27
CA ASN A 116 0.11 -7.63 4.62
C ASN A 116 -0.32 -7.02 3.27
N PHE A 117 0.57 -6.22 2.68
CA PHE A 117 0.42 -5.50 1.43
C PHE A 117 1.82 -5.14 0.91
N SER A 118 1.92 -4.85 -0.39
CA SER A 118 3.11 -4.26 -1.01
C SER A 118 2.85 -2.81 -1.40
N ALA A 119 3.89 -1.97 -1.33
CA ALA A 119 3.90 -0.59 -1.83
C ALA A 119 3.56 -0.51 -3.34
N ARG A 120 3.83 -1.58 -4.10
CA ARG A 120 3.45 -1.71 -5.51
C ARG A 120 1.95 -1.52 -5.76
N HIS A 121 1.08 -1.86 -4.81
CA HIS A 121 -0.35 -1.60 -4.98
C HIS A 121 -0.65 -0.09 -5.05
N TRP A 122 0.04 0.73 -4.27
CA TRP A 122 -0.12 2.18 -4.28
C TRP A 122 0.50 2.79 -5.54
N LEU A 123 1.72 2.38 -5.89
CA LEU A 123 2.38 2.88 -7.10
C LEU A 123 1.58 2.55 -8.36
N GLY A 124 1.17 1.29 -8.53
CA GLY A 124 0.40 0.87 -9.69
C GLY A 124 -0.96 1.59 -9.80
N ASP A 125 -1.62 1.83 -8.67
CA ASP A 125 -2.89 2.58 -8.63
C ASP A 125 -2.72 4.06 -9.01
N LEU A 126 -1.66 4.71 -8.51
CA LEU A 126 -1.30 6.08 -8.89
C LEU A 126 -0.95 6.17 -10.38
N LEU A 127 -0.18 5.22 -10.91
CA LEU A 127 0.19 5.19 -12.33
C LEU A 127 -1.03 5.02 -13.23
N LEU A 128 -2.03 4.23 -12.81
CA LEU A 128 -3.32 4.14 -13.51
C LEU A 128 -4.05 5.48 -13.56
N GLU A 129 -4.09 6.21 -12.43
CA GLU A 129 -4.69 7.55 -12.36
C GLU A 129 -3.97 8.55 -13.26
N MET A 130 -2.64 8.44 -13.37
CA MET A 130 -1.80 9.27 -14.24
C MET A 130 -1.84 8.86 -15.71
N GLU A 131 -2.65 7.86 -16.09
CA GLU A 131 -2.71 7.28 -17.43
C GLU A 131 -1.36 6.68 -17.93
N ARG A 132 -0.45 6.33 -17.01
CA ARG A 132 0.84 5.68 -17.27
C ARG A 132 0.68 4.16 -17.29
N TYR A 133 -0.15 3.67 -18.21
CA TYR A 133 -0.69 2.31 -18.17
C TYR A 133 0.36 1.21 -18.35
N GLU A 134 1.38 1.41 -19.18
CA GLU A 134 2.46 0.44 -19.38
C GLU A 134 3.35 0.31 -18.13
N GLU A 135 3.55 1.41 -17.41
CA GLU A 135 4.31 1.41 -16.15
C GLU A 135 3.49 0.75 -15.02
N ALA A 136 2.19 1.03 -14.97
CA ALA A 136 1.29 0.35 -14.04
C ALA A 136 1.27 -1.16 -14.26
N GLU A 137 1.20 -1.61 -15.52
CA GLU A 137 1.31 -3.04 -15.88
C GLU A 137 2.58 -3.65 -15.31
N ALA A 138 3.75 -3.05 -15.57
CA ALA A 138 5.03 -3.56 -15.10
C ALA A 138 5.09 -3.68 -13.57
N VAL A 139 4.54 -2.69 -12.85
CA VAL A 139 4.47 -2.71 -11.38
C VAL A 139 3.59 -3.85 -10.87
N PHE A 140 2.42 -4.08 -11.47
CA PHE A 140 1.54 -5.18 -11.06
C PHE A 140 2.06 -6.55 -11.48
N GLU A 141 2.72 -6.68 -12.62
CA GLU A 141 3.40 -7.91 -13.03
C GLU A 141 4.50 -8.28 -12.04
N ALA A 142 5.37 -7.33 -11.65
CA ALA A 142 6.39 -7.56 -10.62
C ALA A 142 5.76 -8.01 -9.29
N ALA A 143 4.66 -7.37 -8.86
CA ALA A 143 3.95 -7.80 -7.65
C ALA A 143 3.38 -9.24 -7.74
N LEU A 144 3.03 -9.70 -8.95
CA LEU A 144 2.50 -11.04 -9.19
C LEU A 144 3.59 -12.11 -9.38
N GLU A 145 4.82 -11.72 -9.73
CA GLU A 145 5.99 -12.60 -9.69
C GLU A 145 6.28 -13.04 -8.25
N ASP A 146 6.25 -12.10 -7.31
CA ASP A 146 6.46 -12.37 -5.88
C ASP A 146 5.25 -13.03 -5.22
N HIS A 147 4.04 -12.55 -5.55
CA HIS A 147 2.78 -13.06 -4.98
C HIS A 147 1.79 -13.49 -6.05
N PRO A 148 1.97 -14.71 -6.62
CA PRO A 148 1.03 -15.25 -7.57
C PRO A 148 -0.40 -15.27 -7.01
N MET A 149 -1.35 -14.86 -7.85
CA MET A 149 -2.78 -14.81 -7.51
C MET A 149 -3.16 -13.80 -6.42
N ASN A 150 -2.33 -12.79 -6.14
CA ASN A 150 -2.74 -11.66 -5.31
C ASN A 150 -3.89 -10.90 -5.99
N GLY A 151 -5.07 -10.90 -5.37
CA GLY A 151 -6.27 -10.31 -5.99
C GLY A 151 -6.20 -8.81 -6.24
N TRP A 152 -5.41 -8.08 -5.45
CA TRP A 152 -5.24 -6.64 -5.63
C TRP A 152 -4.37 -6.31 -6.83
N SER A 153 -3.24 -7.02 -6.97
CA SER A 153 -2.37 -6.91 -8.15
C SER A 153 -3.07 -7.41 -9.41
N LEU A 154 -3.85 -8.49 -9.34
CA LEU A 154 -4.64 -8.97 -10.48
C LEU A 154 -5.67 -7.94 -10.94
N PHE A 155 -6.35 -7.27 -9.99
CA PHE A 155 -7.31 -6.22 -10.31
C PHE A 155 -6.62 -5.02 -11.00
N GLY A 156 -5.49 -4.58 -10.46
CA GLY A 156 -4.70 -3.49 -11.05
C GLY A 156 -4.14 -3.83 -12.44
N LEU A 157 -3.60 -5.03 -12.62
CA LEU A 157 -3.09 -5.50 -13.91
C LEU A 157 -4.19 -5.57 -14.97
N GLU A 158 -5.38 -6.05 -14.59
CA GLU A 158 -6.54 -6.09 -15.47
C GLU A 158 -6.92 -4.68 -15.96
N ALA A 159 -6.97 -3.72 -15.04
CA ALA A 159 -7.28 -2.33 -15.35
C ALA A 159 -6.23 -1.71 -16.29
N ALA A 160 -4.94 -1.93 -16.01
CA ALA A 160 -3.84 -1.45 -16.85
C ALA A 160 -3.92 -2.00 -18.28
N LEU A 161 -4.09 -3.32 -18.42
CA LEU A 161 -4.22 -3.97 -19.73
C LEU A 161 -5.45 -3.48 -20.50
N ARG A 162 -6.57 -3.26 -19.80
CA ARG A 162 -7.80 -2.79 -20.43
C ARG A 162 -7.67 -1.35 -20.92
N ALA A 163 -6.99 -0.49 -20.16
CA ALA A 163 -6.72 0.89 -20.56
C ALA A 163 -5.79 1.00 -21.78
N GLN A 164 -4.93 -0.01 -22.00
CA GLN A 164 -4.11 -0.16 -23.21
C GLN A 164 -4.85 -0.83 -24.39
N ASP A 165 -6.18 -0.96 -24.35
CA ASP A 165 -7.01 -1.67 -25.35
C ASP A 165 -6.67 -3.18 -25.53
N ARG A 166 -5.91 -3.79 -24.60
CA ARG A 166 -5.51 -5.21 -24.65
C ARG A 166 -6.57 -6.12 -24.03
N SER A 167 -7.80 -6.00 -24.52
CA SER A 167 -9.00 -6.65 -23.95
C SER A 167 -8.87 -8.17 -23.78
N ALA A 168 -8.28 -8.87 -24.75
CA ALA A 168 -8.13 -10.32 -24.65
C ALA A 168 -7.18 -10.76 -23.52
N GLU A 169 -6.24 -9.92 -23.12
CA GLU A 169 -5.30 -10.18 -22.03
C GLU A 169 -5.92 -9.80 -20.70
N ALA A 170 -6.56 -8.62 -20.64
CA ALA A 170 -7.35 -8.19 -19.50
C ALA A 170 -8.40 -9.24 -19.11
N ASP A 171 -9.12 -9.83 -20.08
CA ASP A 171 -10.14 -10.86 -19.80
C ASP A 171 -9.53 -12.15 -19.20
N ARG A 172 -8.28 -12.50 -19.55
CA ARG A 172 -7.57 -13.62 -18.93
C ARG A 172 -7.19 -13.31 -17.48
N VAL A 173 -6.66 -12.11 -17.23
CA VAL A 173 -6.30 -11.65 -15.89
C VAL A 173 -7.55 -11.52 -15.02
N ASN A 174 -8.65 -10.99 -15.54
CA ASN A 174 -9.94 -10.93 -14.85
C ASN A 174 -10.39 -12.33 -14.42
N LYS A 175 -10.26 -13.35 -15.29
CA LYS A 175 -10.60 -14.73 -14.90
C LYS A 175 -9.76 -15.21 -13.71
N MET A 176 -8.45 -14.93 -13.71
CA MET A 176 -7.57 -15.24 -12.58
C MET A 176 -8.00 -14.48 -11.32
N PHE A 177 -8.39 -13.20 -11.46
CA PHE A 177 -8.92 -12.40 -10.35
C PHE A 177 -10.20 -13.02 -9.77
N GLN A 178 -11.17 -13.39 -10.61
CA GLN A 178 -12.41 -14.04 -10.15
C GLN A 178 -12.12 -15.36 -9.40
N GLU A 179 -11.12 -16.13 -9.83
CA GLU A 179 -10.70 -17.35 -9.15
C GLU A 179 -10.03 -17.06 -7.80
N ALA A 180 -9.10 -16.10 -7.76
CA ALA A 180 -8.41 -15.67 -6.53
C ALA A 180 -9.39 -15.08 -5.49
N TRP A 181 -10.39 -14.33 -5.97
CA TRP A 181 -11.31 -13.54 -5.15
C TRP A 181 -12.64 -14.25 -4.85
N ALA A 182 -12.83 -15.49 -5.35
CA ALA A 182 -14.11 -16.22 -5.31
C ALA A 182 -14.72 -16.42 -3.91
N ARG A 183 -13.89 -16.36 -2.85
CA ARG A 183 -14.31 -16.53 -1.45
C ARG A 183 -14.30 -15.22 -0.66
N SER A 184 -13.97 -14.11 -1.29
CA SER A 184 -14.03 -12.80 -0.67
C SER A 184 -15.48 -12.36 -0.50
N ASP A 185 -15.77 -11.73 0.62
CA ASP A 185 -17.03 -11.04 0.90
C ASP A 185 -16.95 -9.53 0.62
N THR A 186 -15.78 -9.07 0.16
CA THR A 186 -15.47 -7.66 -0.08
C THR A 186 -15.26 -7.40 -1.57
N TRP A 187 -15.93 -6.40 -2.12
CA TRP A 187 -15.71 -5.94 -3.48
C TRP A 187 -14.66 -4.82 -3.49
N ILE A 188 -13.72 -4.90 -4.42
CA ILE A 188 -12.67 -3.87 -4.60
C ILE A 188 -12.94 -3.12 -5.91
N ALA A 189 -12.66 -1.82 -5.90
CA ALA A 189 -12.81 -0.94 -7.06
C ALA A 189 -11.46 -0.43 -7.61
N ALA A 190 -10.38 -0.72 -6.89
CA ALA A 190 -9.02 -0.27 -7.14
C ALA A 190 -8.03 -1.26 -6.50
N ALA A 191 -6.72 -1.08 -6.73
CA ALA A 191 -5.68 -1.93 -6.11
C ALA A 191 -5.44 -1.60 -4.62
N ILE A 192 -5.99 -0.47 -4.17
CA ILE A 192 -6.04 0.00 -2.78
C ILE A 192 -7.47 0.48 -2.44
N PHE A 193 -7.74 0.79 -1.17
CA PHE A 193 -9.01 1.42 -0.71
C PHE A 193 -8.80 2.89 -0.38
#